data_AF-A0A7C3VKV9-F1
#
_entry.id   AF-A0A7C3VKV9-F1
#
_cell.length_a   1.000
_cell.length_b   1.000
_cell.length_c   1.000
_cell.angle_alpha   90.00
_cell.angle_beta   90.00
_cell.angle_gamma   90.00
#
_symmetry.space_group_name_H-M   'P 1'
#
loop_
_entity.id
_entity.type
_entity.pdbx_description
1 polymer ?
#
loop_
_entity_poly.entity_id
_entity_poly.type
_entity_poly.pdbx_seq_one_letter_code
_entity_poly.pdbx_strand_id
1 'polypeptide(L)' 'IEEAVFLGKKIVVLTERPGRVKAVVDNREAGDESYRHEEVFFERCKLLRQVIRAT' A
#
# COMPACT_ATOMS: atom_id res chain seq x y z
N ILE A 1 -7.10 2.61 0.47
CA ILE A 1 -5.80 1.88 0.63
C ILE A 1 -5.80 0.67 -0.29
N GLU A 2 -6.86 -0.11 -0.17
CA GLU A 2 -7.28 -1.26 -0.96
C GLU A 2 -7.08 -1.07 -2.46
N GLU A 3 -7.53 0.04 -3.05
CA GLU A 3 -7.35 0.29 -4.49
C GLU A 3 -5.89 0.53 -4.89
N ALA A 4 -5.12 1.22 -4.04
CA ALA A 4 -3.69 1.43 -4.27
C ALA A 4 -2.92 0.11 -4.15
N VAL A 5 -3.34 -0.79 -3.25
CA VAL A 5 -2.82 -2.16 -3.16
C VAL A 5 -3.23 -2.95 -4.39
N PHE A 6 -4.49 -2.93 -4.79
CA PHE A 6 -4.98 -3.75 -5.91
C PHE A 6 -4.30 -3.40 -7.23
N LEU A 7 -4.13 -2.10 -7.52
CA LEU A 7 -3.62 -1.62 -8.81
C LEU A 7 -2.12 -1.32 -8.81
N GLY A 8 -1.59 -0.85 -7.68
CA GLY A 8 -0.26 -0.24 -7.62
C GLY A 8 0.84 -1.24 -7.33
N LYS A 9 1.75 -1.46 -8.30
CA LYS A 9 2.98 -2.25 -8.08
C LYS A 9 3.98 -1.59 -7.12
N LYS A 10 3.84 -0.28 -6.92
CA LYS A 10 4.62 0.54 -5.99
C LYS A 10 3.73 1.62 -5.42
N ILE A 11 3.76 1.78 -4.10
CA ILE A 11 2.84 2.67 -3.38
C ILE A 11 3.68 3.67 -2.59
N VAL A 12 3.49 4.96 -2.87
CA VAL A 12 4.18 6.05 -2.17
C VAL A 12 3.24 6.62 -1.12
N VAL A 13 3.65 6.56 0.15
CA VAL A 13 2.93 7.20 1.26
C VAL A 13 3.59 8.55 1.52
N LEU A 14 2.78 9.60 1.55
CA LEU A 14 3.23 10.94 1.89
C LEU A 14 2.94 11.25 3.36
N THR A 15 3.75 12.11 3.97
CA THR A 15 3.41 12.76 5.24
C THR A 15 2.21 13.69 5.05
N GLU A 16 1.65 14.14 6.17
CA GLU A 16 0.81 15.34 6.16
C GLU A 16 1.62 16.58 5.74
N ARG A 17 1.03 17.78 5.86
CA ARG A 17 1.69 19.01 5.43
C ARG A 17 2.99 19.26 6.22
N PRO A 18 4.11 19.61 5.55
CA PRO A 18 4.30 19.64 4.10
C PRO A 18 4.49 18.24 3.52
N GLY A 19 3.85 17.92 2.39
CA GLY A 19 3.88 16.57 1.79
C GLY A 19 5.30 16.15 1.41
N ARG A 20 5.89 15.27 2.22
CA ARG A 20 7.18 14.59 1.98
C ARG A 20 6.94 13.11 1.76
N VAL A 21 7.85 12.43 1.08
CA VAL A 21 7.80 10.96 0.99
C VAL A 21 8.08 10.39 2.37
N LYS A 22 7.08 9.72 2.94
CA LYS A 22 7.18 9.01 4.22
C LYS A 22 7.70 7.60 4.03
N ALA A 23 7.16 6.91 3.03
CA ALA A 23 7.53 5.53 2.72
C ALA A 23 7.26 5.22 1.26
N VAL A 24 8.00 4.24 0.73
CA VAL A 24 7.75 3.60 -0.55
C VAL A 24 7.57 2.12 -0.26
N VAL A 25 6.39 1.58 -0.56
CA VAL A 25 6.05 0.18 -0.34
C VAL A 25 6.00 -0.52 -1.70
N ASP A 26 6.86 -1.52 -1.87
CA ASP A 26 6.79 -2.43 -3.01
C ASP A 26 5.61 -3.39 -2.85
N ASN A 27 4.89 -3.61 -3.93
CA ASN A 27 3.67 -4.41 -3.97
C ASN A 27 3.57 -5.17 -5.31
N ARG A 28 4.57 -6.01 -5.57
CA ARG A 28 4.84 -6.61 -6.89
C ARG A 28 3.73 -7.53 -7.38
N GLU A 29 2.92 -8.02 -6.45
CA GLU A 29 1.78 -8.91 -6.64
C GLU A 29 0.57 -8.21 -7.28
N ALA A 30 0.55 -6.87 -7.31
CA ALA A 30 -0.50 -6.10 -7.99
C ALA A 30 -0.52 -6.35 -9.50
N GLY A 31 -1.73 -6.42 -10.07
CA GLY A 31 -1.97 -6.61 -11.51
C GLY A 31 -2.46 -8.02 -11.88
N ASP A 32 -2.68 -8.90 -10.91
CA ASP A 32 -3.46 -10.14 -11.09
C ASP A 32 -4.91 -9.92 -10.60
N GLU A 33 -5.89 -10.48 -11.32
CA GLU A 33 -7.30 -10.42 -10.92
C GLU A 33 -7.57 -11.22 -9.63
N SER A 34 -6.85 -12.32 -9.39
CA SER A 34 -6.99 -13.12 -8.16
C SER A 34 -6.42 -12.43 -6.94
N TYR A 35 -5.54 -11.43 -7.14
CA TYR A 35 -4.76 -10.82 -6.08
C TYR A 35 -5.61 -10.32 -4.90
N ARG A 36 -6.82 -9.79 -5.17
CA ARG A 36 -7.74 -9.29 -4.13
C ARG A 36 -8.22 -10.38 -3.17
N HIS A 37 -8.11 -11.64 -3.55
CA HIS A 37 -8.52 -12.81 -2.78
C HIS A 37 -7.34 -13.51 -2.09
N GLU A 38 -6.11 -13.09 -2.38
CA GLU A 38 -4.89 -13.60 -1.78
C GLU A 38 -4.66 -13.01 -0.38
N GLU A 39 -4.12 -13.80 0.55
CA GLU A 39 -3.78 -13.33 1.91
C GLU A 39 -2.81 -12.12 1.87
N VAL A 40 -1.88 -12.12 0.91
CA VAL A 40 -0.91 -11.04 0.72
C VAL A 40 -1.58 -9.69 0.48
N PHE A 41 -2.74 -9.63 -0.18
CA PHE A 41 -3.48 -8.37 -0.38
C PHE A 41 -3.95 -7.77 0.96
N PHE A 42 -4.48 -8.62 1.84
CA PHE A 42 -4.94 -8.20 3.17
C PHE A 42 -3.77 -7.74 4.04
N GLU A 43 -2.64 -8.45 4.00
CA GLU A 43 -1.43 -8.07 4.72
C GLU A 43 -0.84 -6.75 4.21
N ARG A 44 -0.86 -6.51 2.89
CA ARG A 44 -0.44 -5.22 2.31
C ARG A 44 -1.36 -4.07 2.73
N CYS A 45 -2.67 -4.30 2.79
CA CYS A 45 -3.61 -3.32 3.33
C CYS A 45 -3.34 -3.01 4.81
N LYS A 46 -3.05 -4.02 5.64
CA LYS A 46 -2.70 -3.84 7.06
C LYS A 46 -1.39 -3.04 7.20
N LEU A 47 -0.35 -3.41 6.45
CA LEU A 47 0.93 -2.70 6.42
C LEU A 47 0.75 -1.21 6.10
N LEU A 48 0.02 -0.88 5.04
CA LEU A 48 -0.21 0.53 4.69
C LEU A 48 -0.96 1.30 5.77
N ARG A 49 -1.95 0.69 6.43
CA ARG A 49 -2.63 1.32 7.58
C ARG A 49 -1.66 1.60 8.73
N GLN A 50 -0.73 0.69 9.01
CA GLN A 50 0.30 0.89 10.03
C GLN A 50 1.26 2.03 9.63
N VAL A 51 1.76 2.02 8.40
CA VAL A 51 2.67 3.05 7.87
C VAL A 51 2.02 4.44 7.90
N ILE A 52 0.73 4.54 7.56
CA ILE A 52 0.01 5.82 7.62
C ILE A 52 -0.08 6.33 9.07
N ARG A 53 -0.36 5.45 10.03
CA ARG A 53 -0.54 5.82 11.45
C ARG A 53 0.76 6.11 12.21
N ALA A 54 1.87 5.46 11.86
CA ALA A 54 3.16 5.66 12.51
C ALA A 54 3.63 7.11 12.31
N THR A 55 3.76 7.92 13.36
CA THR A 55 4.06 9.36 13.23
C THR A 55 5.51 9.60 12.81
#